data_AF-A0A7R9MK51-F1
#
_entry.id   AF-A0A7R9MK51-F1
#
_cell.length_a   1.000
_cell.length_b   1.000
_cell.length_c   1.000
_cell.angle_alpha   90.00
_cell.angle_beta   90.00
_cell.angle_gamma   90.00
#
_symmetry.space_group_name_H-M   'P 1'
#
loop_
_entity.id
_entity.type
_entity.pdbx_description
1 polymer ?
#
loop_
_entity_poly.entity_id
_entity_poly.type
_entity_poly.pdbx_seq_one_letter_code
_entity_poly.pdbx_strand_id
1 'polypeptide(L)'
;MDPLETPIVTAAKLNACKFFLTYARTEDNVAFDGDGLADFLFGKPYATYVRLNREYHADDGLHWHAIVTFSRRYQGTVATCFDYLGQHPNIRVIRSRKHEFFCIDYVVKDGSEHLAERGIVPSPDIEEEKRDPWAEALQCSTCVGDFMSAIESSAPRDFVLRYFDLLAFANERFNAPSSYVPEFPRDSFTVPAAADEWVNNVFLIFQVRPSRPKTLMVVGPTRLGKTEWARSLGRHIYMCGLFYLGAWDNEAEYLVIDDISFERFGESRKALWGSQKELTLSDKFARKRVVKWGKPMIVLCNPGDDFRYLQDKRGNPILRVGELNWYNDNTEVVEVHNK
;
A
#
# COMPACT_ATOMS: atom_id res chain seq x y z
N MET A 1 -37.26 -3.15 16.84
CA MET A 1 -37.33 -4.60 16.64
C MET A 1 -37.21 -5.20 18.02
N ASP A 2 -38.14 -6.07 18.40
CA ASP A 2 -38.16 -6.65 19.73
C ASP A 2 -36.90 -7.52 19.92
N PRO A 3 -36.11 -7.36 21.01
CA PRO A 3 -34.99 -8.24 21.30
C PRO A 3 -35.39 -9.73 21.30
N LEU A 4 -36.62 -10.04 21.71
CA LEU A 4 -37.18 -11.39 21.75
C LEU A 4 -37.65 -11.93 20.37
N GLU A 5 -37.65 -11.11 19.32
CA GLU A 5 -37.90 -11.54 17.93
C GLU A 5 -36.64 -11.97 17.17
N THR A 6 -35.42 -11.65 17.66
CA THR A 6 -34.19 -12.10 16.99
C THR A 6 -33.96 -13.62 17.06
N PRO A 7 -33.43 -14.27 16.02
CA PRO A 7 -33.22 -15.72 16.09
C PRO A 7 -32.20 -16.08 17.19
N ILE A 8 -32.55 -17.04 18.03
CA ILE A 8 -31.64 -17.66 19.00
C ILE A 8 -30.47 -18.28 18.25
N VAL A 9 -29.25 -18.08 18.75
CA VAL A 9 -28.06 -18.67 18.15
C VAL A 9 -28.06 -20.18 18.36
N THR A 10 -28.14 -20.94 17.27
CA THR A 10 -28.02 -22.41 17.25
C THR A 10 -26.69 -22.91 16.69
N ALA A 11 -25.83 -21.99 16.23
CA ALA A 11 -24.52 -22.31 15.63
C ALA A 11 -23.52 -22.85 16.67
N ALA A 12 -22.58 -23.70 16.30
CA ALA A 12 -21.61 -24.28 17.25
C ALA A 12 -20.58 -23.27 17.82
N LYS A 13 -20.42 -22.10 17.19
CA LYS A 13 -19.42 -21.08 17.54
C LYS A 13 -20.03 -19.68 17.60
N LEU A 14 -19.70 -18.92 18.65
CA LEU A 14 -20.00 -17.49 18.75
C LEU A 14 -18.90 -16.66 18.12
N ASN A 15 -19.28 -15.61 17.39
CA ASN A 15 -18.36 -14.62 16.84
C ASN A 15 -19.06 -13.25 16.73
N ALA A 16 -19.22 -12.58 17.87
CA ALA A 16 -19.83 -11.25 17.95
C ALA A 16 -19.28 -10.45 19.14
N CYS A 17 -19.48 -9.14 19.12
CA CYS A 17 -19.07 -8.27 20.23
C CYS A 17 -20.19 -8.02 21.24
N LYS A 18 -21.45 -8.37 20.94
CA LYS A 18 -22.62 -7.92 21.71
C LYS A 18 -23.66 -9.02 21.76
N PHE A 19 -24.14 -9.35 22.95
CA PHE A 19 -25.10 -10.43 23.16
C PHE A 19 -26.25 -9.97 24.06
N PHE A 20 -27.44 -10.46 23.75
CA PHE A 20 -28.61 -10.43 24.60
C PHE A 20 -28.84 -11.84 25.13
N LEU A 21 -28.81 -12.00 26.44
CA LEU A 21 -28.93 -13.28 27.14
C LEU A 21 -30.27 -13.32 27.86
N THR A 22 -30.92 -14.48 27.88
CA THR A 22 -32.16 -14.69 28.65
C THR A 22 -32.03 -15.98 29.46
N TYR A 23 -32.00 -15.87 30.78
CA TYR A 23 -32.03 -16.99 31.71
C TYR A 23 -33.46 -17.15 32.22
N ALA A 24 -34.11 -18.27 31.90
CA ALA A 24 -35.48 -18.55 32.33
C ALA A 24 -35.50 -19.51 33.52
N ARG A 25 -36.57 -19.48 34.33
CA ARG A 25 -36.85 -20.47 35.41
C ARG A 25 -35.76 -20.55 36.47
N THR A 26 -35.27 -19.41 36.94
CA THR A 26 -34.18 -19.35 37.94
C THR A 26 -34.69 -19.44 39.39
N GLU A 27 -36.00 -19.59 39.61
CA GLU A 27 -36.66 -19.47 40.92
C GLU A 27 -36.18 -20.50 41.95
N ASP A 28 -35.72 -21.66 41.48
CA ASP A 28 -35.21 -22.75 42.34
C ASP A 28 -33.76 -22.55 42.80
N ASN A 29 -33.05 -21.54 42.29
CA ASN A 29 -31.65 -21.30 42.61
C ASN A 29 -31.47 -20.07 43.52
N VAL A 30 -31.50 -20.30 44.83
CA VAL A 30 -31.37 -19.26 45.87
C VAL A 30 -30.04 -18.48 45.77
N ALA A 31 -29.01 -19.05 45.13
CA ALA A 31 -27.73 -18.40 44.89
C ALA A 31 -27.71 -17.50 43.63
N PHE A 32 -28.79 -17.46 42.86
CA PHE A 32 -28.87 -16.66 41.64
C PHE A 32 -29.24 -15.22 41.97
N ASP A 33 -28.22 -14.36 42.07
CA ASP A 33 -28.38 -12.92 42.36
C ASP A 33 -27.84 -12.04 41.21
N GLY A 34 -28.30 -10.79 41.19
CA GLY A 34 -27.99 -9.84 40.11
C GLY A 34 -26.53 -9.39 40.09
N ASP A 35 -25.92 -9.16 41.25
CA ASP A 35 -24.52 -8.72 41.31
C ASP A 35 -23.58 -9.86 40.92
N GLY A 36 -23.85 -11.08 41.39
CA GLY A 36 -23.09 -12.27 41.04
C GLY A 36 -23.09 -12.57 39.55
N LEU A 37 -24.26 -12.47 38.90
CA LEU A 37 -24.36 -12.62 37.45
C LEU A 37 -23.67 -11.45 36.71
N ALA A 38 -23.78 -10.22 37.21
CA ALA A 38 -23.14 -9.06 36.60
C ALA A 38 -21.62 -9.21 36.61
N ASP A 39 -21.07 -9.60 37.75
CA ASP A 39 -19.64 -9.78 37.97
C ASP A 39 -19.11 -10.97 37.15
N PHE A 40 -19.87 -12.06 37.04
CA PHE A 40 -19.52 -13.19 36.17
C PHE A 40 -19.42 -12.77 34.69
N LEU A 41 -20.40 -12.02 34.19
CA LEU A 41 -20.43 -11.57 32.80
C LEU A 41 -19.35 -10.50 32.53
N PHE A 42 -19.16 -9.58 33.47
CA PHE A 42 -18.17 -8.50 33.36
C PHE A 42 -16.74 -9.01 33.57
N GLY A 43 -16.56 -10.11 34.31
CA GLY A 43 -15.28 -10.79 34.46
C GLY A 43 -14.81 -11.54 33.21
N LYS A 44 -15.64 -11.64 32.16
CA LYS A 44 -15.24 -12.26 30.90
C LYS A 44 -14.17 -11.40 30.21
N PRO A 45 -13.15 -12.01 29.58
CA PRO A 45 -12.10 -11.26 28.88
C PRO A 45 -12.68 -10.26 27.88
N TYR A 46 -12.19 -9.02 27.96
CA TYR A 46 -12.58 -7.92 27.07
C TYR A 46 -14.02 -7.42 27.23
N ALA A 47 -14.77 -7.86 28.25
CA ALA A 47 -16.06 -7.28 28.56
C ALA A 47 -15.89 -5.79 28.92
N THR A 48 -16.82 -4.97 28.44
CA THR A 48 -16.77 -3.50 28.56
C THR A 48 -18.04 -2.91 29.15
N TYR A 49 -19.14 -3.64 29.04
CA TYR A 49 -20.43 -3.22 29.55
C TYR A 49 -21.31 -4.44 29.82
N VAL A 50 -21.99 -4.43 30.97
CA VAL A 50 -23.02 -5.40 31.35
C VAL A 50 -24.20 -4.66 31.95
N ARG A 51 -25.42 -5.05 31.58
CA ARG A 51 -26.66 -4.60 32.22
C ARG A 51 -27.61 -5.75 32.43
N LEU A 52 -28.19 -5.84 33.62
CA LEU A 52 -29.07 -6.92 34.07
C LEU A 52 -30.41 -6.41 34.56
N ASN A 53 -31.46 -7.17 34.21
CA ASN A 53 -32.84 -6.86 34.59
C ASN A 53 -33.63 -8.15 34.73
N ARG A 54 -34.72 -8.06 35.48
CA ARG A 54 -35.59 -9.17 35.84
C ARG A 54 -37.00 -8.89 35.37
N GLU A 55 -37.59 -9.83 34.64
CA GLU A 55 -38.94 -9.73 34.09
C GLU A 55 -39.79 -10.88 34.66
N TYR A 56 -40.98 -10.55 35.18
CA TYR A 56 -41.95 -11.52 35.67
C TYR A 56 -43.03 -11.73 34.60
N HIS A 57 -43.07 -12.93 34.01
CA HIS A 57 -44.16 -13.31 33.12
C HIS A 57 -45.21 -14.10 33.89
N ALA A 58 -46.47 -13.65 33.82
CA ALA A 58 -47.60 -14.31 34.49
C ALA A 58 -47.77 -15.79 34.09
N ASP A 59 -47.37 -16.15 32.87
CA ASP A 59 -47.54 -17.49 32.29
C ASP A 59 -46.23 -18.27 32.10
N ASP A 60 -45.04 -17.65 32.20
CA ASP A 60 -43.74 -18.28 31.85
C ASP A 60 -42.65 -18.14 32.95
N GLY A 61 -43.03 -17.66 34.13
CA GLY A 61 -42.17 -17.56 35.31
C GLY A 61 -41.15 -16.41 35.26
N LEU A 62 -40.15 -16.47 36.13
CA LEU A 62 -39.10 -15.46 36.26
C LEU A 62 -38.02 -15.58 35.17
N HIS A 63 -37.76 -14.48 34.46
CA HIS A 63 -36.72 -14.37 33.45
C HIS A 63 -35.70 -13.28 33.81
N TRP A 64 -34.43 -13.54 33.53
CA TRP A 64 -33.33 -12.58 33.67
C TRP A 64 -32.76 -12.25 32.31
N HIS A 65 -32.75 -10.96 31.97
CA HIS A 65 -32.21 -10.45 30.73
C HIS A 65 -30.88 -9.76 30.99
N ALA A 66 -29.85 -10.17 30.24
CA ALA A 66 -28.53 -9.57 30.28
C ALA A 66 -28.12 -9.02 28.92
N ILE A 67 -27.56 -7.82 28.92
CA ILE A 67 -26.80 -7.30 27.78
C ILE A 67 -25.33 -7.36 28.17
N VAL A 68 -24.50 -7.96 27.32
CA VAL A 68 -23.04 -7.97 27.50
C VAL A 68 -22.35 -7.53 26.21
N THR A 69 -21.44 -6.55 26.34
CA THR A 69 -20.68 -5.97 25.24
C THR A 69 -19.18 -6.10 25.49
N PHE A 70 -18.45 -6.46 24.43
CA PHE A 70 -17.01 -6.71 24.43
C PHE A 70 -16.27 -5.72 23.53
N SER A 71 -15.05 -5.33 23.91
CA SER A 71 -14.15 -4.50 23.08
C SER A 71 -13.59 -5.22 21.86
N ARG A 72 -13.70 -6.55 21.82
CA ARG A 72 -13.29 -7.42 20.71
C ARG A 72 -14.35 -8.48 20.47
N ARG A 73 -14.34 -9.13 19.30
CA ARG A 73 -15.27 -10.25 19.05
C ARG A 73 -15.00 -11.39 20.02
N TYR A 74 -16.02 -11.75 20.80
CA TYR A 74 -15.98 -12.90 21.69
C TYR A 74 -16.01 -14.18 20.85
N GLN A 75 -15.01 -15.04 21.04
CA GLN A 75 -14.88 -16.33 20.36
C GLN A 75 -14.99 -17.44 21.41
N GLY A 76 -16.04 -18.25 21.32
CA GLY A 76 -16.30 -19.33 22.25
C GLY A 76 -17.23 -20.39 21.65
N THR A 77 -17.31 -21.55 22.30
CA THR A 77 -18.29 -22.58 21.99
C THR A 77 -19.64 -22.21 22.60
N VAL A 78 -20.71 -22.32 21.81
CA VAL A 78 -22.07 -21.90 22.22
C VAL A 78 -22.57 -22.62 23.47
N ALA A 79 -22.13 -23.86 23.69
CA ALA A 79 -22.76 -24.74 24.68
C ALA A 79 -22.60 -24.28 26.13
N THR A 80 -21.57 -23.52 26.52
CA THR A 80 -21.33 -23.24 27.95
C THR A 80 -20.73 -21.87 28.31
N CYS A 81 -20.47 -21.01 27.31
CA CYS A 81 -19.68 -19.80 27.52
C CYS A 81 -20.31 -18.77 28.46
N PHE A 82 -21.64 -18.77 28.59
CA PHE A 82 -22.42 -17.88 29.45
C PHE A 82 -23.22 -18.63 30.52
N ASP A 83 -22.85 -19.88 30.81
CA ASP A 83 -23.53 -20.64 31.87
C ASP A 83 -23.20 -20.05 33.23
N TYR A 84 -24.24 -19.82 34.03
CA TYR A 84 -24.08 -19.29 35.37
C TYR A 84 -24.86 -20.16 36.36
N LEU A 85 -24.16 -20.70 37.36
CA LEU A 85 -24.73 -21.58 38.38
C LEU A 85 -25.57 -22.75 37.81
N GLY A 86 -25.10 -23.34 36.71
CA GLY A 86 -25.78 -24.45 36.04
C GLY A 86 -26.96 -24.05 35.14
N GLN A 87 -27.21 -22.75 34.96
CA GLN A 87 -28.26 -22.24 34.07
C GLN A 87 -27.67 -21.80 32.72
N HIS A 88 -28.29 -22.27 31.64
CA HIS A 88 -27.91 -21.97 30.28
C HIS A 88 -28.82 -20.86 29.71
N PRO A 89 -28.27 -19.72 29.26
CA PRO A 89 -29.09 -18.67 28.69
C PRO A 89 -29.46 -18.97 27.23
N ASN A 90 -30.61 -18.46 26.80
CA ASN A 90 -30.86 -18.22 25.39
C ASN A 90 -29.96 -17.07 24.92
N ILE A 91 -29.10 -17.35 23.92
CA ILE A 91 -28.12 -16.38 23.42
C ILE A 91 -28.60 -15.79 22.10
N ARG A 92 -28.63 -14.46 22.02
CA ARG A 92 -28.96 -13.71 20.80
C ARG A 92 -27.86 -12.70 20.50
N VAL A 93 -27.51 -12.55 19.22
CA VAL A 93 -26.48 -11.59 18.79
C VAL A 93 -27.10 -10.23 18.51
N ILE A 94 -26.57 -9.21 19.16
CA ILE A 94 -26.94 -7.83 18.89
C ILE A 94 -26.11 -7.32 17.70
N ARG A 95 -26.74 -7.23 16.53
CA ARG A 95 -26.06 -6.96 15.25
C ARG A 95 -25.69 -5.49 14.99
N SER A 96 -26.25 -4.53 15.73
CA SER A 96 -25.98 -3.10 15.52
C SER A 96 -26.12 -2.29 16.80
N ARG A 97 -25.49 -1.10 16.88
CA ARG A 97 -25.68 -0.11 17.96
C ARG A 97 -27.14 0.30 18.14
N LYS A 98 -27.88 0.45 17.03
CA LYS A 98 -29.33 0.74 17.08
C LYS A 98 -30.11 -0.40 17.75
N HIS A 99 -29.75 -1.65 17.45
CA HIS A 99 -30.33 -2.82 18.11
C HIS A 99 -29.91 -2.90 19.59
N GLU A 100 -28.66 -2.57 19.92
CA GLU A 100 -28.17 -2.49 21.31
C GLU A 100 -28.95 -1.46 22.11
N PHE A 101 -29.19 -0.27 21.56
CA PHE A 101 -30.02 0.74 22.19
C PHE A 101 -31.45 0.25 22.42
N PHE A 102 -32.08 -0.39 21.42
CA PHE A 102 -33.40 -1.00 21.62
C PHE A 102 -33.39 -2.12 22.66
N CYS A 103 -32.32 -2.90 22.79
CA CYS A 103 -32.19 -3.90 23.84
C CYS A 103 -32.06 -3.24 25.23
N ILE A 104 -31.27 -2.17 25.34
CA ILE A 104 -31.09 -1.41 26.58
C ILE A 104 -32.39 -0.71 26.98
N ASP A 105 -33.16 -0.20 26.01
CA ASP A 105 -34.44 0.47 26.23
C ASP A 105 -35.58 -0.53 26.48
N TYR A 106 -35.56 -1.70 25.83
CA TYR A 106 -36.48 -2.82 26.11
C TYR A 106 -36.39 -3.24 27.58
N VAL A 107 -35.17 -3.28 28.08
CA VAL A 107 -34.81 -3.56 29.47
C VAL A 107 -35.43 -2.56 30.48
N VAL A 108 -35.84 -1.38 30.02
CA VAL A 108 -36.45 -0.30 30.84
C VAL A 108 -37.99 -0.30 30.74
N LYS A 109 -38.61 -1.18 29.95
CA LYS A 109 -40.07 -1.21 29.78
C LYS A 109 -40.83 -1.62 31.06
N ASP A 110 -42.08 -1.17 31.17
CA ASP A 110 -43.01 -1.51 32.24
C ASP A 110 -43.08 -3.04 32.47
N GLY A 111 -42.69 -3.49 33.68
CA GLY A 111 -42.66 -4.90 34.08
C GLY A 111 -41.26 -5.49 34.27
N SER A 112 -40.20 -4.78 33.85
CA SER A 112 -38.80 -5.16 34.10
C SER A 112 -38.18 -4.36 35.26
N GLU A 113 -37.55 -5.06 36.20
CA GLU A 113 -36.80 -4.47 37.31
C GLU A 113 -35.30 -4.45 36.99
N HIS A 114 -34.68 -3.27 37.08
CA HIS A 114 -33.23 -3.14 36.92
C HIS A 114 -32.49 -3.67 38.16
N LEU A 115 -31.46 -4.49 37.95
CA LEU A 115 -30.76 -5.19 39.04
C LEU A 115 -29.31 -4.77 39.19
N ALA A 116 -28.57 -4.68 38.09
CA ALA A 116 -27.15 -4.36 38.12
C ALA A 116 -26.65 -3.80 36.78
N GLU A 117 -25.65 -2.95 36.86
CA GLU A 117 -24.90 -2.40 35.72
C GLU A 117 -23.41 -2.39 36.03
N ARG A 118 -22.57 -2.68 35.03
CA ARG A 118 -21.10 -2.64 35.11
C ARG A 118 -20.52 -2.04 33.83
N GLY A 119 -19.40 -1.34 33.97
CA GLY A 119 -18.65 -0.80 32.84
C GLY A 119 -19.17 0.54 32.31
N ILE A 120 -18.82 0.87 31.07
CA ILE A 120 -19.13 2.17 30.47
C ILE A 120 -20.41 2.04 29.64
N VAL A 121 -21.44 2.81 29.99
CA VAL A 121 -22.69 2.85 29.23
C VAL A 121 -22.41 3.27 27.79
N PRO A 122 -22.84 2.51 26.77
CA PRO A 122 -22.66 2.89 25.38
C PRO A 122 -23.40 4.22 25.09
N SER A 123 -22.67 5.32 24.89
CA SER A 123 -23.27 6.61 24.55
C SER A 123 -23.99 6.54 23.18
N PRO A 124 -25.22 7.08 23.07
CA PRO A 124 -25.96 7.16 21.80
C PRO A 124 -25.34 8.15 20.80
N ASP A 125 -24.56 9.14 21.29
CA ASP A 125 -24.09 10.29 20.50
C ASP A 125 -22.67 10.14 19.94
N ILE A 126 -21.99 9.01 20.22
CA ILE A 126 -20.73 8.72 19.54
C ILE A 126 -21.10 8.11 18.20
N GLU A 127 -21.30 8.97 17.20
CA GLU A 127 -21.12 8.58 15.80
C GLU A 127 -19.73 7.92 15.73
N GLU A 128 -19.70 6.60 15.54
CA GLU A 128 -18.51 5.99 14.95
C GLU A 128 -18.38 6.67 13.59
N GLU A 129 -17.55 7.72 13.52
CA GLU A 129 -16.99 8.16 12.24
C GLU A 129 -16.59 6.86 11.56
N LYS A 130 -17.30 6.51 10.48
CA LYS A 130 -16.87 5.42 9.61
C LYS A 130 -15.54 5.88 9.04
N ARG A 131 -14.46 5.65 9.78
CA ARG A 131 -13.11 5.87 9.31
C ARG A 131 -12.95 4.91 8.16
N ASP A 132 -12.89 5.49 6.98
CA ASP A 132 -12.64 4.75 5.77
C ASP A 132 -11.28 4.06 5.97
N PRO A 133 -11.23 2.72 6.04
CA PRO A 133 -9.99 1.99 6.26
C PRO A 133 -8.93 2.34 5.20
N TRP A 134 -9.38 2.74 4.00
CA TRP A 134 -8.51 3.25 2.95
C TRP A 134 -7.90 4.60 3.28
N ALA A 135 -8.68 5.53 3.83
CA ALA A 135 -8.20 6.86 4.20
C ALA A 135 -7.14 6.78 5.31
N GLU A 136 -7.35 5.93 6.31
CA GLU A 136 -6.40 5.71 7.40
C GLU A 136 -5.11 5.05 6.89
N ALA A 137 -5.22 3.98 6.09
CA ALA A 137 -4.07 3.33 5.48
C ALA A 137 -3.25 4.32 4.62
N LEU A 138 -3.91 5.23 3.89
CA LEU A 138 -3.23 6.24 3.08
C LEU A 138 -2.53 7.32 3.91
N GLN A 139 -3.13 7.75 5.02
CA GLN A 139 -2.58 8.81 5.86
C GLN A 139 -1.42 8.33 6.74
N CYS A 140 -1.51 7.11 7.26
CA CYS A 140 -0.57 6.60 8.26
C CYS A 140 0.63 5.86 7.66
N SER A 141 0.58 5.48 6.38
CA SER A 141 1.65 4.69 5.76
C SER A 141 2.77 5.57 5.23
N THR A 142 4.02 5.16 5.51
CA THR A 142 5.22 5.83 5.01
C THR A 142 5.99 4.98 4.00
N CYS A 143 5.80 3.65 4.06
CA CYS A 143 6.39 2.71 3.13
C CYS A 143 5.36 1.70 2.60
N VAL A 144 5.76 0.90 1.61
CA VAL A 144 4.92 -0.18 1.03
C VAL A 144 4.44 -1.15 2.11
N GLY A 145 5.33 -1.53 3.04
CA GLY A 145 5.03 -2.49 4.11
C GLY A 145 3.92 -2.00 5.05
N ASP A 146 3.98 -0.73 5.47
CA ASP A 146 2.98 -0.11 6.34
C ASP A 146 1.59 -0.16 5.67
N PHE A 147 1.52 0.25 4.40
CA PHE A 147 0.27 0.30 3.64
C PHE A 147 -0.35 -1.08 3.47
N MET A 148 0.45 -2.05 3.05
CA MET A 148 -0.02 -3.42 2.85
C MET A 148 -0.53 -4.02 4.17
N SER A 149 0.19 -3.81 5.28
CA SER A 149 -0.20 -4.31 6.60
C SER A 149 -1.50 -3.65 7.12
N ALA A 150 -1.65 -2.34 6.89
CA ALA A 150 -2.85 -1.59 7.27
C ALA A 150 -4.08 -2.10 6.52
N ILE A 151 -3.98 -2.33 5.20
CA ILE A 151 -5.07 -2.87 4.38
C ILE A 151 -5.36 -4.34 4.72
N GLU A 152 -4.34 -5.17 4.98
CA GLU A 152 -4.54 -6.55 5.43
C GLU A 152 -5.35 -6.61 6.74
N SER A 153 -5.05 -5.71 7.67
CA SER A 153 -5.73 -5.65 8.97
C SER A 153 -7.14 -5.09 8.90
N SER A 154 -7.35 -4.02 8.11
CA SER A 154 -8.60 -3.25 8.11
C SER A 154 -9.57 -3.64 6.99
N ALA A 155 -9.07 -4.14 5.86
CA ALA A 155 -9.85 -4.55 4.69
C ALA A 155 -9.31 -5.86 4.06
N PRO A 156 -9.28 -6.99 4.81
CA PRO A 156 -8.63 -8.25 4.40
C PRO A 156 -9.21 -8.85 3.11
N ARG A 157 -10.51 -8.65 2.85
CA ARG A 157 -11.11 -9.10 1.59
C ARG A 157 -10.49 -8.41 0.39
N ASP A 158 -10.31 -7.09 0.47
CA ASP A 158 -9.74 -6.32 -0.62
C ASP A 158 -8.23 -6.58 -0.74
N PHE A 159 -7.55 -6.80 0.39
CA PHE A 159 -6.16 -7.26 0.40
C PHE A 159 -5.97 -8.53 -0.44
N VAL A 160 -6.82 -9.55 -0.23
CA VAL A 160 -6.74 -10.81 -0.97
C VAL A 160 -7.15 -10.63 -2.43
N LEU A 161 -8.27 -9.95 -2.69
CA LEU A 161 -8.83 -9.85 -4.05
C LEU A 161 -8.07 -8.88 -4.96
N ARG A 162 -7.39 -7.88 -4.38
CA ARG A 162 -6.70 -6.81 -5.12
C ARG A 162 -5.21 -6.73 -4.79
N TYR A 163 -4.62 -7.80 -4.27
CA TYR A 163 -3.24 -7.81 -3.79
C TYR A 163 -2.25 -7.15 -4.75
N PHE A 164 -2.28 -7.53 -6.04
CA PHE A 164 -1.37 -6.99 -7.04
C PHE A 164 -1.61 -5.51 -7.36
N ASP A 165 -2.86 -5.08 -7.42
CA ASP A 165 -3.21 -3.67 -7.66
C ASP A 165 -2.78 -2.79 -6.48
N LEU A 166 -2.96 -3.30 -5.24
CA LEU A 166 -2.54 -2.64 -4.01
C LEU A 166 -1.03 -2.52 -3.92
N LEU A 167 -0.32 -3.60 -4.26
CA LEU A 167 1.13 -3.62 -4.29
C LEU A 167 1.66 -2.65 -5.35
N ALA A 168 1.06 -2.63 -6.55
CA ALA A 168 1.44 -1.69 -7.60
C ALA A 168 1.25 -0.23 -7.16
N PHE A 169 0.07 0.08 -6.60
CA PHE A 169 -0.21 1.40 -6.03
C PHE A 169 0.79 1.79 -4.95
N ALA A 170 1.06 0.89 -4.00
CA ALA A 170 1.97 1.16 -2.90
C ALA A 170 3.40 1.38 -3.39
N ASN A 171 3.87 0.58 -4.35
CA ASN A 171 5.18 0.79 -4.97
C ASN A 171 5.27 2.15 -5.66
N GLU A 172 4.25 2.52 -6.44
CA GLU A 172 4.21 3.83 -7.09
C GLU A 172 4.19 4.99 -6.07
N ARG A 173 3.46 4.84 -4.97
CA ARG A 173 3.21 5.91 -4.00
C ARG A 173 4.33 6.09 -2.98
N PHE A 174 4.96 4.99 -2.54
CA PHE A 174 5.85 4.97 -1.39
C PHE A 174 7.30 4.58 -1.71
N ASN A 175 7.56 3.90 -2.83
CA ASN A 175 8.94 3.69 -3.27
C ASN A 175 9.39 4.88 -4.12
N ALA A 176 9.89 5.92 -3.45
CA ALA A 176 10.82 6.84 -4.11
C ALA A 176 12.10 6.05 -4.40
N PRO A 177 12.63 6.04 -5.65
CA PRO A 177 13.93 5.44 -5.91
C PRO A 177 14.95 6.09 -4.97
N SER A 178 15.70 5.28 -4.23
CA SER A 178 16.74 5.77 -3.35
C SER A 178 17.72 6.61 -4.18
N SER A 179 18.04 7.81 -3.70
CA SER A 179 19.02 8.66 -4.37
C SER A 179 20.35 7.93 -4.39
N TYR A 180 20.85 7.62 -5.58
CA TYR A 180 22.17 7.01 -5.73
C TYR A 180 23.24 7.92 -5.11
N VAL A 181 24.09 7.33 -4.25
CA VAL A 181 25.26 7.99 -3.68
C VAL A 181 26.48 7.45 -4.42
N PRO A 182 27.20 8.29 -5.18
CA PRO A 182 28.41 7.86 -5.88
C PRO A 182 29.48 7.36 -4.89
N GLU A 183 30.12 6.24 -5.20
CA GLU A 183 31.26 5.73 -4.41
C GLU A 183 32.48 6.65 -4.60
N PHE A 184 32.63 7.21 -5.80
CA PHE A 184 33.74 8.08 -6.18
C PHE A 184 33.24 9.48 -6.56
N PRO A 185 33.88 10.56 -6.07
CA PRO A 185 33.56 11.92 -6.50
C PRO A 185 33.84 12.15 -7.99
N ARG A 186 33.06 13.01 -8.66
CA ARG A 186 33.28 13.40 -10.07
C ARG A 186 34.76 13.75 -10.37
N ASP A 187 35.39 14.51 -9.49
CA ASP A 187 36.74 15.03 -9.70
C ASP A 187 37.84 13.97 -9.55
N SER A 188 37.49 12.75 -9.12
CA SER A 188 38.43 11.63 -9.03
C SER A 188 38.67 10.93 -10.38
N PHE A 189 37.81 11.16 -11.37
CA PHE A 189 37.90 10.53 -12.68
C PHE A 189 38.80 11.35 -13.62
N THR A 190 39.69 10.65 -14.34
CA THR A 190 40.35 11.23 -15.53
C THR A 190 39.53 10.91 -16.76
N VAL A 191 38.90 11.92 -17.36
CA VAL A 191 38.04 11.75 -18.54
C VAL A 191 38.61 12.43 -19.78
N PRO A 192 38.25 11.98 -20.99
CA PRO A 192 38.60 12.69 -22.21
C PRO A 192 38.05 14.12 -22.22
N ALA A 193 38.79 15.06 -22.82
CA ALA A 193 38.43 16.48 -22.85
C ALA A 193 37.01 16.73 -23.41
N ALA A 194 36.62 15.99 -24.46
CA ALA A 194 35.29 16.10 -25.06
C ALA A 194 34.16 15.70 -24.08
N ALA A 195 34.38 14.73 -23.19
CA ALA A 195 33.39 14.37 -22.19
C ALA A 195 33.23 15.49 -21.15
N ASP A 196 34.33 16.07 -20.68
CA ASP A 196 34.28 17.17 -19.73
C ASP A 196 33.69 18.45 -20.36
N GLU A 197 34.04 18.76 -21.60
CA GLU A 197 33.45 19.86 -22.37
C GLU A 197 31.94 19.69 -22.51
N TRP A 198 31.48 18.49 -22.89
CA TRP A 198 30.05 18.19 -22.97
C TRP A 198 29.35 18.40 -21.61
N VAL A 199 29.93 17.89 -20.51
CA VAL A 199 29.35 18.07 -19.17
C VAL A 199 29.26 19.55 -18.82
N ASN A 200 30.31 20.33 -19.09
CA ASN A 200 30.34 21.77 -18.81
C ASN A 200 29.30 22.53 -19.66
N ASN A 201 29.11 22.15 -20.92
CA ASN A 201 28.13 22.74 -21.83
C ASN A 201 26.68 22.38 -21.49
N VAL A 202 26.44 21.19 -20.94
CA VAL A 202 25.10 20.65 -20.71
C VAL A 202 24.61 20.86 -19.28
N PHE A 203 25.46 20.69 -18.27
CA PHE A 203 25.09 20.89 -16.87
C PHE A 203 25.29 22.32 -16.38
N LEU A 204 26.09 23.10 -17.11
CA LEU A 204 26.25 24.55 -17.01
C LEU A 204 26.53 25.07 -15.62
N ILE A 205 27.79 24.91 -15.26
CA ILE A 205 28.39 25.68 -14.17
C ILE A 205 28.39 27.20 -14.52
N PHE A 206 28.13 27.63 -15.79
CA PHE A 206 28.20 29.07 -16.17
C PHE A 206 27.22 29.69 -17.22
N GLN A 207 26.24 29.02 -17.88
CA GLN A 207 25.23 29.67 -18.79
C GLN A 207 23.85 28.92 -18.86
N VAL A 208 22.93 29.30 -19.77
CA VAL A 208 21.57 28.72 -19.95
C VAL A 208 21.59 27.41 -20.74
N ARG A 209 20.91 26.35 -20.24
CA ARG A 209 20.86 25.01 -20.89
C ARG A 209 20.35 25.08 -22.33
N PRO A 210 21.02 24.44 -23.31
CA PRO A 210 20.48 24.29 -24.65
C PRO A 210 19.07 23.69 -24.59
N SER A 211 18.16 24.17 -25.43
CA SER A 211 16.76 23.70 -25.41
C SER A 211 16.58 22.22 -25.78
N ARG A 212 17.56 21.67 -26.51
CA ARG A 212 17.67 20.27 -26.94
C ARG A 212 19.16 19.87 -26.91
N PRO A 213 19.72 19.55 -25.72
CA PRO A 213 21.12 19.14 -25.62
C PRO A 213 21.37 17.86 -26.43
N LYS A 214 22.57 17.72 -27.00
CA LYS A 214 22.96 16.48 -27.67
C LYS A 214 23.15 15.38 -26.64
N THR A 215 22.83 14.15 -27.00
CA THR A 215 23.16 12.97 -26.18
C THR A 215 24.67 12.74 -26.18
N LEU A 216 25.26 12.42 -25.04
CA LEU A 216 26.64 11.94 -24.97
C LEU A 216 26.66 10.43 -25.13
N MET A 217 27.45 9.91 -26.06
CA MET A 217 27.71 8.47 -26.18
C MET A 217 29.16 8.19 -25.81
N VAL A 218 29.37 7.43 -24.74
CA VAL A 218 30.69 7.03 -24.27
C VAL A 218 30.95 5.59 -24.67
N VAL A 219 31.86 5.41 -25.63
CA VAL A 219 32.22 4.11 -26.19
C VAL A 219 33.56 3.67 -25.63
N GLY A 220 33.64 2.51 -25.00
CA GLY A 220 34.92 1.98 -24.53
C GLY A 220 34.82 0.60 -23.89
N PRO A 221 35.94 -0.12 -23.70
CA PRO A 221 35.96 -1.43 -23.06
C PRO A 221 35.29 -1.48 -21.67
N THR A 222 34.95 -2.69 -21.23
CA THR A 222 34.47 -2.93 -19.86
C THR A 222 35.53 -2.56 -18.82
N ARG A 223 35.10 -2.27 -17.58
CA ARG A 223 35.97 -1.97 -16.42
C ARG A 223 36.79 -0.67 -16.50
N LEU A 224 36.35 0.31 -17.29
CA LEU A 224 36.95 1.65 -17.35
C LEU A 224 36.26 2.70 -16.45
N GLY A 225 35.31 2.29 -15.59
CA GLY A 225 34.61 3.22 -14.71
C GLY A 225 33.56 4.11 -15.41
N LYS A 226 33.17 3.79 -16.65
CA LYS A 226 32.17 4.56 -17.44
C LYS A 226 30.87 4.79 -16.66
N THR A 227 30.34 3.72 -16.06
CA THR A 227 29.09 3.72 -15.30
C THR A 227 29.20 4.57 -14.04
N GLU A 228 30.25 4.37 -13.24
CA GLU A 228 30.50 5.14 -12.02
C GLU A 228 30.68 6.63 -12.33
N TRP A 229 31.45 6.97 -13.37
CA TRP A 229 31.61 8.35 -13.81
C TRP A 229 30.28 8.98 -14.22
N ALA A 230 29.53 8.34 -15.12
CA ALA A 230 28.27 8.89 -15.63
C ALA A 230 27.26 9.13 -14.51
N ARG A 231 27.21 8.24 -13.52
CA ARG A 231 26.29 8.32 -12.38
C ARG A 231 26.77 9.29 -11.29
N SER A 232 28.02 9.75 -11.35
CA SER A 232 28.60 10.72 -10.39
C SER A 232 28.22 12.18 -10.67
N LEU A 233 27.60 12.48 -11.83
CA LEU A 233 27.42 13.86 -12.30
C LEU A 233 26.24 14.60 -11.64
N GLY A 234 25.38 13.91 -10.89
CA GLY A 234 24.18 14.50 -10.27
C GLY A 234 23.00 13.54 -10.25
N ARG A 235 21.80 14.07 -9.98
CA ARG A 235 20.57 13.28 -9.89
C ARG A 235 20.17 12.76 -11.27
N HIS A 236 20.00 11.45 -11.42
CA HIS A 236 19.76 10.82 -12.71
C HIS A 236 18.81 9.65 -12.62
N ILE A 237 18.22 9.30 -13.76
CA ILE A 237 17.62 7.98 -13.97
C ILE A 237 18.72 7.06 -14.51
N TYR A 238 18.87 5.88 -13.93
CA TYR A 238 19.79 4.85 -14.42
C TYR A 238 19.01 3.63 -14.91
N MET A 239 19.26 3.21 -16.15
CA MET A 239 18.68 1.99 -16.72
C MET A 239 19.81 1.11 -17.26
N CYS A 240 19.89 -0.12 -16.74
CA CYS A 240 20.90 -1.09 -17.11
C CYS A 240 20.27 -2.34 -17.73
N GLY A 241 20.70 -2.74 -18.93
CA GLY A 241 20.24 -3.96 -19.61
C GLY A 241 18.82 -3.90 -20.19
N LEU A 242 17.90 -3.19 -19.55
CA LEU A 242 16.50 -3.07 -19.95
C LEU A 242 15.97 -1.64 -19.73
N PHE A 243 15.14 -1.19 -20.67
CA PHE A 243 14.37 0.03 -20.49
C PHE A 243 13.25 -0.25 -19.49
N TYR A 244 13.21 0.50 -18.38
CA TYR A 244 12.24 0.29 -17.30
C TYR A 244 11.58 1.61 -16.91
N LEU A 245 10.30 1.76 -17.26
CA LEU A 245 9.59 3.02 -17.02
C LEU A 245 9.28 3.27 -15.54
N GLY A 246 9.30 2.24 -14.69
CA GLY A 246 9.11 2.39 -13.25
C GLY A 246 10.28 3.09 -12.54
N ALA A 247 11.46 3.17 -13.16
CA ALA A 247 12.58 3.96 -12.65
C ALA A 247 12.47 5.47 -12.97
N TRP A 248 11.38 5.91 -13.59
CA TRP A 248 11.24 7.29 -14.05
C TRP A 248 11.17 8.29 -12.89
N ASP A 249 12.09 9.25 -12.88
CA ASP A 249 12.18 10.33 -11.90
C ASP A 249 12.02 11.69 -12.61
N ASN A 250 10.96 12.43 -12.27
CA ASN A 250 10.70 13.75 -12.88
C ASN A 250 11.74 14.80 -12.49
N GLU A 251 12.39 14.61 -11.35
CA GLU A 251 13.39 15.52 -10.80
C GLU A 251 14.82 15.18 -11.27
N ALA A 252 15.03 14.03 -11.90
CA ALA A 252 16.33 13.67 -12.47
C ALA A 252 16.77 14.70 -13.50
N GLU A 253 18.05 15.06 -13.52
CA GLU A 253 18.61 16.05 -14.42
C GLU A 253 19.05 15.47 -15.77
N TYR A 254 19.27 14.16 -15.83
CA TYR A 254 19.71 13.41 -17.00
C TYR A 254 19.36 11.93 -16.89
N LEU A 255 19.51 11.21 -18.00
CA LEU A 255 19.30 9.77 -18.12
C LEU A 255 20.63 9.08 -18.44
N VAL A 256 20.94 7.99 -17.74
CA VAL A 256 22.08 7.12 -18.02
C VAL A 256 21.55 5.78 -18.52
N ILE A 257 21.93 5.45 -19.75
CA ILE A 257 21.60 4.19 -20.41
C ILE A 257 22.86 3.35 -20.47
N ASP A 258 22.85 2.22 -19.79
CA ASP A 258 23.99 1.32 -19.71
C ASP A 258 23.61 -0.07 -20.18
N ASP A 259 24.40 -0.64 -21.08
CA ASP A 259 24.24 -2.00 -21.58
C ASP A 259 22.83 -2.32 -22.14
N ILE A 260 22.11 -1.30 -22.66
CA ILE A 260 20.82 -1.51 -23.34
C ILE A 260 21.08 -1.59 -24.84
N SER A 261 20.84 -2.77 -25.43
CA SER A 261 20.92 -2.94 -26.88
C SER A 261 19.99 -1.93 -27.58
N PHE A 262 20.46 -1.35 -28.69
CA PHE A 262 19.76 -0.29 -29.39
C PHE A 262 18.33 -0.65 -29.84
N GLU A 263 18.07 -1.93 -30.14
CA GLU A 263 16.74 -2.45 -30.48
C GLU A 263 15.77 -2.48 -29.29
N ARG A 264 16.29 -2.65 -28.07
CA ARG A 264 15.51 -2.73 -26.83
C ARG A 264 15.30 -1.39 -26.15
N PHE A 265 15.83 -0.30 -26.72
CA PHE A 265 15.78 1.03 -26.14
C PHE A 265 14.39 1.73 -26.25
N GLY A 266 13.35 0.96 -26.59
CA GLY A 266 11.96 1.43 -26.67
C GLY A 266 11.62 2.19 -27.95
N GLU A 267 10.32 2.29 -28.24
CA GLU A 267 9.80 2.91 -29.48
C GLU A 267 10.10 4.42 -29.55
N SER A 268 10.07 5.10 -28.41
CA SER A 268 10.30 6.55 -28.30
C SER A 268 11.77 6.94 -28.18
N ARG A 269 12.71 6.03 -28.50
CA ARG A 269 14.16 6.25 -28.37
C ARG A 269 14.64 7.54 -29.02
N LYS A 270 14.18 7.89 -30.22
CA LYS A 270 14.56 9.14 -30.90
C LYS A 270 14.10 10.39 -30.15
N ALA A 271 12.93 10.33 -29.51
CA ALA A 271 12.43 11.46 -28.73
C ALA A 271 13.28 11.69 -27.46
N LEU A 272 13.68 10.62 -26.78
CA LEU A 272 14.62 10.69 -25.65
C LEU A 272 16.00 11.17 -26.10
N TRP A 273 16.56 10.56 -27.15
CA TRP A 273 17.89 10.87 -27.67
C TRP A 273 18.04 12.30 -28.16
N GLY A 274 16.97 12.84 -28.76
CA GLY A 274 16.93 14.21 -29.23
C GLY A 274 16.46 15.21 -28.17
N SER A 275 16.34 14.81 -26.89
CA SER A 275 15.89 15.65 -25.78
C SER A 275 14.58 16.40 -26.08
N GLN A 276 13.56 15.70 -26.56
CA GLN A 276 12.23 16.28 -26.73
C GLN A 276 11.64 16.68 -25.37
N LYS A 277 10.95 17.82 -25.33
CA LYS A 277 10.40 18.39 -24.08
C LYS A 277 9.22 17.59 -23.53
N GLU A 278 8.42 17.02 -24.42
CA GLU A 278 7.28 16.19 -24.09
C GLU A 278 7.29 14.96 -24.99
N LEU A 279 7.12 13.78 -24.41
CA LEU A 279 7.09 12.54 -25.14
C LEU A 279 6.21 11.51 -24.43
N THR A 280 5.66 10.58 -25.21
CA THR A 280 4.96 9.42 -24.66
C THR A 280 5.92 8.25 -24.57
N LEU A 281 6.07 7.69 -23.37
CA LEU A 281 6.85 6.49 -23.12
C LEU A 281 5.93 5.30 -22.88
N SER A 282 6.41 4.12 -23.25
CA SER A 282 5.78 2.85 -22.97
C SER A 282 6.84 1.82 -22.61
N ASP A 283 6.45 0.88 -21.77
CA ASP A 283 7.25 -0.29 -21.40
C ASP A 283 6.33 -1.52 -21.51
N LYS A 284 6.88 -2.71 -21.69
CA LYS A 284 6.16 -3.96 -22.00
C LYS A 284 5.02 -4.25 -21.04
N PHE A 285 5.17 -3.83 -19.77
CA PHE A 285 4.20 -4.06 -18.71
C PHE A 285 3.63 -2.76 -18.12
N ALA A 286 3.95 -1.61 -18.69
CA ALA A 286 3.48 -0.31 -18.22
C ALA A 286 2.50 0.32 -19.20
N ARG A 287 1.50 1.03 -18.66
CA ARG A 287 0.64 1.88 -19.49
C ARG A 287 1.46 3.00 -20.10
N LYS A 288 1.03 3.46 -21.28
CA LYS A 288 1.62 4.63 -21.93
C LYS A 288 1.54 5.83 -21.00
N ARG A 289 2.65 6.55 -20.83
CA ARG A 289 2.76 7.73 -19.96
C ARG A 289 3.32 8.89 -20.76
N VAL A 290 2.66 10.05 -20.68
CA VAL A 290 3.22 11.31 -21.16
C VAL A 290 4.17 11.84 -20.10
N VAL A 291 5.42 12.10 -20.47
CA VAL A 291 6.46 12.61 -19.58
C VAL A 291 7.01 13.93 -20.12
N LYS A 292 7.38 14.82 -19.19
CA LYS A 292 8.16 16.02 -19.48
C LYS A 292 9.63 15.67 -19.31
N TRP A 293 10.44 15.95 -20.33
CA TRP A 293 11.87 15.64 -20.32
C TRP A 293 12.70 16.86 -20.70
N GLY A 294 13.06 17.02 -21.98
CA GLY A 294 13.91 18.13 -22.44
C GLY A 294 15.33 18.12 -21.88
N LYS A 295 15.72 17.02 -21.23
CA LYS A 295 16.97 16.85 -20.49
C LYS A 295 17.96 15.98 -21.29
N PRO A 296 19.27 16.07 -21.01
CA PRO A 296 20.28 15.29 -21.71
C PRO A 296 20.25 13.81 -21.33
N MET A 297 20.94 13.00 -22.13
CA MET A 297 21.13 11.57 -21.92
C MET A 297 22.60 11.22 -22.14
N ILE A 298 23.08 10.25 -21.36
CA ILE A 298 24.38 9.60 -21.51
C ILE A 298 24.13 8.15 -21.87
N VAL A 299 24.70 7.69 -22.98
CA VAL A 299 24.64 6.29 -23.44
C VAL A 299 26.02 5.68 -23.28
N LEU A 300 26.11 4.63 -22.48
CA LEU A 300 27.32 3.87 -22.26
C LEU A 300 27.28 2.63 -23.14
N CYS A 301 28.35 2.42 -23.89
CA CYS A 301 28.41 1.38 -24.89
C CYS A 301 29.80 0.75 -24.92
N ASN A 302 29.85 -0.57 -25.13
CA ASN A 302 31.10 -1.24 -25.48
C ASN A 302 31.30 -1.16 -27.00
N PRO A 303 32.53 -1.19 -27.52
CA PRO A 303 32.79 -1.07 -28.96
C PRO A 303 32.02 -2.08 -29.83
N GLY A 304 31.74 -3.28 -29.31
CA GLY A 304 30.98 -4.31 -30.02
C GLY A 304 29.47 -4.07 -30.11
N ASP A 305 28.94 -3.16 -29.29
CA ASP A 305 27.50 -2.87 -29.18
C ASP A 305 27.15 -1.51 -29.80
N ASP A 306 28.11 -0.87 -30.48
CA ASP A 306 27.95 0.45 -31.07
C ASP A 306 27.01 0.39 -32.28
N PHE A 307 25.79 0.89 -32.10
CA PHE A 307 24.73 0.87 -33.10
C PHE A 307 25.12 1.51 -34.44
N ARG A 308 26.14 2.38 -34.47
CA ARG A 308 26.64 3.01 -35.69
C ARG A 308 27.28 1.99 -36.63
N TYR A 309 27.78 0.88 -36.07
CA TYR A 309 28.52 -0.15 -36.79
C TYR A 309 27.84 -1.54 -36.73
N LEU A 310 26.78 -1.70 -35.95
CA LEU A 310 26.04 -2.96 -35.85
C LEU A 310 25.41 -3.38 -37.19
N GLN A 311 25.40 -4.69 -37.43
CA GLN A 311 24.82 -5.32 -38.62
C GLN A 311 23.76 -6.36 -38.26
N ASP A 312 22.78 -6.54 -39.14
CA ASP A 312 21.80 -7.61 -39.06
C ASP A 312 22.42 -8.98 -39.42
N LYS A 313 21.63 -10.06 -39.31
CA LYS A 313 22.07 -11.43 -39.64
C LYS A 313 22.50 -11.62 -41.10
N ARG A 314 22.21 -10.66 -41.98
CA ARG A 314 22.54 -10.66 -43.41
C ARG A 314 23.72 -9.75 -43.72
N GLY A 315 24.33 -9.11 -42.71
CA GLY A 315 25.45 -8.19 -42.86
C GLY A 315 25.06 -6.76 -43.24
N ASN A 316 23.77 -6.42 -43.24
CA ASN A 316 23.34 -5.05 -43.53
C ASN A 316 23.40 -4.20 -42.26
N PRO A 317 23.75 -2.90 -42.33
CA PRO A 317 23.65 -2.00 -41.19
C PRO A 317 22.26 -2.03 -40.56
N ILE A 318 22.19 -2.05 -39.23
CA ILE A 318 20.90 -2.06 -38.51
C ILE A 318 20.11 -0.75 -38.68
N LEU A 319 20.79 0.33 -39.05
CA LEU A 319 20.20 1.64 -39.32
C LEU A 319 20.25 2.00 -40.80
N ARG A 320 19.16 2.58 -41.30
CA ARG A 320 19.17 3.24 -42.62
C ARG A 320 20.05 4.49 -42.55
N VAL A 321 20.68 4.86 -43.67
CA VAL A 321 21.59 6.02 -43.76
C VAL A 321 20.99 7.30 -43.17
N GLY A 322 19.75 7.64 -43.54
CA GLY A 322 19.10 8.84 -43.01
C GLY A 322 18.83 8.78 -41.50
N GLU A 323 18.62 7.59 -40.94
CA GLU A 323 18.46 7.40 -39.50
C GLU A 323 19.81 7.52 -38.77
N LEU A 324 20.86 6.91 -39.31
CA LEU A 324 22.22 7.05 -38.78
C LEU A 324 22.67 8.51 -38.76
N ASN A 325 22.43 9.26 -39.85
CA ASN A 325 22.76 10.68 -39.92
C ASN A 325 22.03 11.48 -38.83
N TRP A 326 20.75 11.20 -38.61
CA TRP A 326 19.99 11.84 -37.54
C TRP A 326 20.63 11.58 -36.16
N TYR A 327 21.06 10.34 -35.88
CA TYR A 327 21.75 10.04 -34.62
C TYR A 327 23.09 10.76 -34.50
N ASN A 328 23.88 10.78 -35.58
CA ASN A 328 25.16 11.51 -35.59
C ASN A 328 24.97 13.01 -35.32
N ASP A 329 23.94 13.63 -35.89
CA ASP A 329 23.65 15.06 -35.68
C ASP A 329 23.23 15.36 -34.23
N ASN A 330 22.60 14.40 -33.54
CA ASN A 330 22.07 14.54 -32.18
C ASN A 330 22.96 13.91 -31.09
N THR A 331 24.15 13.43 -31.45
CA THR A 331 25.06 12.73 -30.53
C THR A 331 26.44 13.36 -30.53
N GLU A 332 27.03 13.48 -29.36
CA GLU A 332 28.46 13.71 -29.17
C GLU A 332 29.09 12.40 -28.73
N VAL A 333 30.07 11.90 -29.49
CA VAL A 333 30.67 10.59 -29.23
C VAL A 333 32.06 10.79 -28.63
N VAL A 334 32.31 10.09 -27.52
CA VAL A 334 33.59 10.05 -26.85
C VAL A 334 34.07 8.61 -26.79
N GLU A 335 35.23 8.35 -27.37
CA GLU A 335 35.89 7.05 -27.31
C GLU A 335 36.88 7.03 -26.16
N VAL A 336 36.81 5.96 -25.35
CA VAL A 336 37.67 5.74 -24.19
C VAL A 336 38.42 4.44 -24.40
N HIS A 337 39.74 4.50 -24.27
CA HIS A 337 40.62 3.36 -24.45
C HIS A 337 41.32 3.00 -23.14
N ASN A 338 41.80 1.76 -23.02
CA ASN A 338 42.74 1.40 -21.96
C ASN A 338 44.00 2.26 -22.12
N LYS A 339 44.50 2.81 -21.02
CA LYS A 339 45.82 3.45 -21.00
C LYS A 339 46.93 2.43 -21.25
#